data_AF-A0A814MSI2-F1
#
_entry.id   AF-A0A814MSI2-F1
#
_cell.length_a   1.000
_cell.length_b   1.000
_cell.length_c   1.000
_cell.angle_alpha   90.00
_cell.angle_beta   90.00
_cell.angle_gamma   90.00
#
_symmetry.space_group_name_H-M   'P 1'
#
loop_
_entity.id
_entity.type
_entity.pdbx_description
1 polymer ?
#
loop_
_entity_poly.entity_id
_entity_poly.type
_entity_poly.pdbx_seq_one_letter_code
_entity_poly.pdbx_strand_id
1 'polypeptide(L)'
;MMIRVQLIVLLALPLIALGQKHGTCTARNGRKGECISTSSCKTLGGTSDPANLCPGDQTIQCCTYRTCTNSKGVGGQCQPTSTCSGSSDPANLCPGGNNIQCCTTGSAPTGGPGPSKPVNTMLTGLADILRGAGLNVVEVAGWRTRGHGVMSSVKGIVVHHTAGPASG
;
A
#
# COMPACT_ATOMS: atom_id res chain seq x y z
N MET A 1 -46.00 51.02 32.03
CA MET A 1 -45.81 49.59 32.32
C MET A 1 -45.35 48.92 31.02
N MET A 2 -44.03 48.82 30.80
CA MET A 2 -43.45 48.30 29.56
C MET A 2 -43.00 46.85 29.80
N ILE A 3 -43.70 45.90 29.18
CA ILE A 3 -43.38 44.46 29.24
C ILE A 3 -42.20 44.23 28.30
N ARG A 4 -41.01 44.02 28.87
CA ARG A 4 -39.81 43.60 28.13
C ARG A 4 -39.95 42.12 27.77
N VAL A 5 -40.32 41.83 26.52
CA VAL A 5 -40.27 40.50 25.93
C VAL A 5 -38.80 40.11 25.76
N GLN A 6 -38.27 39.32 26.69
CA GLN A 6 -36.94 38.70 26.56
C GLN A 6 -37.02 37.58 25.52
N LEU A 7 -36.51 37.86 24.33
CA LEU A 7 -36.25 36.88 23.28
C LEU A 7 -35.13 35.94 23.77
N ILE A 8 -35.50 34.75 24.24
CA ILE A 8 -34.54 33.67 24.54
C ILE A 8 -34.18 33.03 23.19
N VAL A 9 -33.08 33.49 22.60
CA VAL A 9 -32.48 32.83 21.43
C VAL A 9 -31.78 31.56 21.93
N LEU A 10 -32.46 30.43 21.80
CA LEU A 10 -31.88 29.09 21.98
C LEU A 10 -30.86 28.86 20.86
N LEU A 11 -29.59 29.21 21.11
CA LEU A 11 -28.46 28.76 20.31
C LEU A 11 -28.31 27.24 20.48
N ALA A 12 -28.93 26.47 19.59
CA ALA A 12 -28.59 25.07 19.40
C ALA A 12 -27.21 25.01 18.72
N LEU A 13 -26.13 24.94 19.52
CA LEU A 13 -24.81 24.60 18.99
C LEU A 13 -24.88 23.17 18.45
N PRO A 14 -24.62 22.93 17.16
CA PRO A 14 -24.45 21.57 16.68
C PRO A 14 -23.22 20.98 17.38
N LEU A 15 -23.39 19.87 18.10
CA LEU A 15 -22.27 19.07 18.57
C LEU A 15 -21.55 18.54 17.33
N ILE A 16 -20.51 19.24 16.90
CA ILE A 16 -19.58 18.74 15.88
C ILE A 16 -18.80 17.61 16.55
N ALA A 17 -19.26 16.38 16.36
CA ALA A 17 -18.53 15.18 16.76
C ALA A 17 -17.25 15.10 15.92
N LEU A 18 -16.14 15.58 16.48
CA LEU A 18 -14.81 15.28 15.98
C LEU A 18 -14.63 13.77 16.12
N GLY A 19 -14.80 13.02 15.03
CA GLY A 19 -14.51 11.59 14.99
C GLY A 19 -13.05 11.40 15.40
N GLN A 20 -12.82 10.95 16.63
CA GLN A 20 -11.49 10.71 17.16
C GLN A 20 -10.87 9.58 16.34
N LYS A 21 -9.92 9.91 15.46
CA LYS A 21 -9.06 8.90 14.85
C LYS A 21 -8.15 8.38 15.96
N HIS A 22 -8.34 7.14 16.40
CA HIS A 22 -7.61 6.54 17.52
C HIS A 22 -6.22 6.01 17.10
N GLY A 23 -5.62 6.62 16.07
CA GLY A 23 -4.34 6.20 15.49
C GLY A 23 -4.46 5.07 14.47
N THR A 24 -3.34 4.38 14.27
CA THR A 24 -3.20 3.28 13.30
C THR A 24 -3.08 1.94 14.03
N CYS A 25 -3.45 0.86 13.34
CA CYS A 25 -3.44 -0.49 13.90
C CYS A 25 -2.89 -1.51 12.92
N THR A 26 -2.58 -2.70 13.44
CA THR A 26 -2.24 -3.88 12.62
C THR A 26 -3.24 -4.97 12.94
N ALA A 27 -4.10 -5.34 11.99
CA ALA A 27 -5.08 -6.41 12.12
C ALA A 27 -4.42 -7.79 12.27
N ARG A 28 -5.20 -8.80 12.70
CA ARG A 28 -4.72 -10.18 12.91
C ARG A 28 -4.12 -10.84 11.67
N ASN A 29 -4.58 -10.43 10.49
CA ASN A 29 -4.02 -10.87 9.21
C ASN A 29 -2.76 -10.10 8.78
N GLY A 30 -2.18 -9.29 9.68
CA GLY A 30 -0.99 -8.47 9.43
C GLY A 30 -1.25 -7.19 8.64
N ARG A 31 -2.49 -6.90 8.23
CA ARG A 31 -2.81 -5.68 7.47
C ARG A 31 -2.76 -4.44 8.36
N LYS A 32 -2.12 -3.39 7.83
CA LYS A 32 -2.11 -2.06 8.44
C LYS A 32 -3.43 -1.36 8.16
N GLY A 33 -3.97 -0.69 9.17
CA GLY A 33 -5.28 -0.06 9.13
C GLY A 33 -5.38 1.11 10.09
N GLU A 34 -6.59 1.61 10.29
CA GLU A 34 -6.89 2.71 11.20
C GLU A 34 -7.94 2.36 12.24
N CYS A 35 -7.78 2.91 13.43
CA CYS A 35 -8.74 2.72 14.52
C CYS A 35 -9.88 3.72 14.40
N ILE A 36 -11.02 3.24 13.91
CA ILE A 36 -12.26 4.02 13.72
C ILE A 36 -13.47 3.17 14.12
N SER A 37 -14.65 3.80 14.22
CA SER A 37 -15.87 3.07 14.55
C SER A 37 -16.22 2.04 13.46
N THR A 38 -16.83 0.92 13.84
CA THR A 38 -17.32 -0.12 12.91
C THR A 38 -18.29 0.43 11.88
N SER A 39 -19.12 1.41 12.28
CA SER A 39 -20.03 2.12 11.37
C SER A 39 -19.28 2.95 10.33
N SER A 40 -18.31 3.78 10.74
CA SER A 40 -17.48 4.55 9.81
C SER A 40 -16.65 3.65 8.90
N CYS A 41 -16.09 2.55 9.43
CA CYS A 41 -15.35 1.59 8.65
C CYS A 41 -16.19 1.00 7.51
N LYS A 42 -17.43 0.60 7.82
CA LYS A 42 -18.38 0.08 6.82
C LYS A 42 -18.74 1.13 5.76
N THR A 43 -19.01 2.37 6.18
CA THR A 43 -19.33 3.48 5.26
C THR A 43 -18.17 3.81 4.32
N LEU A 44 -16.93 3.70 4.82
CA LEU A 44 -15.71 3.93 4.04
C LEU A 44 -15.28 2.73 3.19
N GLY A 45 -16.07 1.64 3.14
CA GLY A 45 -15.76 0.44 2.35
C GLY A 45 -14.62 -0.41 2.92
N GLY A 46 -14.35 -0.28 4.22
CA GLY A 46 -13.38 -1.10 4.96
C GLY A 46 -14.03 -2.29 5.67
N THR A 47 -13.19 -3.10 6.31
CA THR A 47 -13.56 -4.26 7.14
C THR A 47 -12.96 -4.11 8.53
N SER A 48 -13.79 -4.20 9.56
CA SER A 48 -13.37 -4.11 10.96
C SER A 48 -12.87 -5.46 11.49
N ASP A 49 -11.73 -5.45 12.17
CA ASP A 49 -11.22 -6.60 12.92
C ASP A 49 -11.71 -6.56 14.38
N PRO A 50 -12.48 -7.57 14.84
CA PRO A 50 -13.03 -7.61 16.19
C PRO A 50 -12.02 -7.95 17.29
N ALA A 51 -10.71 -7.99 17.01
CA ALA A 51 -9.68 -8.37 17.98
C ALA A 51 -9.33 -7.32 19.05
N ASN A 52 -10.17 -6.29 19.28
CA ASN A 52 -9.93 -5.21 20.27
C ASN A 52 -8.50 -4.62 20.19
N LEU A 53 -8.00 -4.43 18.96
CA LEU A 53 -6.63 -3.98 18.68
C LEU A 53 -6.45 -2.46 18.77
N CYS A 54 -7.53 -1.75 19.08
CA CYS A 54 -7.60 -0.30 19.13
C CYS A 54 -7.99 0.16 20.53
N PRO A 55 -7.41 1.26 21.04
CA PRO A 55 -7.85 1.84 22.31
C PRO A 55 -9.25 2.44 22.14
N GLY A 56 -10.11 2.27 23.15
CA GLY A 56 -11.46 2.82 23.17
C GLY A 56 -12.53 1.77 23.48
N ASP A 57 -13.77 2.05 23.08
CA ASP A 57 -14.90 1.14 23.23
C ASP A 57 -14.90 0.03 22.16
N GLN A 58 -15.81 -0.95 22.30
CA GLN A 58 -15.90 -2.12 21.41
C GLN A 58 -16.31 -1.77 19.96
N THR A 59 -16.80 -0.55 19.74
CA THR A 59 -17.14 -0.06 18.39
C THR A 59 -15.92 0.49 17.68
N ILE A 60 -14.86 0.87 18.40
CA ILE A 60 -13.58 1.29 17.81
C ILE A 60 -12.77 0.04 17.49
N GLN A 61 -12.72 -0.31 16.21
CA GLN A 61 -12.07 -1.52 15.73
C GLN A 61 -11.03 -1.19 14.67
N CYS A 62 -10.09 -2.11 14.46
CA CYS A 62 -9.07 -1.94 13.44
C CYS A 62 -9.72 -2.07 12.06
N CYS A 63 -9.90 -0.94 11.37
CA CYS A 63 -10.45 -0.89 10.03
C CYS A 63 -9.35 -1.12 9.01
N THR A 64 -9.47 -2.20 8.26
CA THR A 64 -8.57 -2.53 7.15
C THR A 64 -9.29 -2.45 5.82
N TYR A 65 -8.53 -2.24 4.75
CA TYR A 65 -9.07 -2.06 3.42
C TYR A 65 -8.57 -3.16 2.47
N ARG A 66 -9.14 -3.18 1.25
CA ARG A 66 -8.76 -4.16 0.22
C ARG A 66 -7.33 -3.95 -0.29
N THR A 67 -6.83 -4.90 -1.07
CA THR A 67 -5.61 -4.68 -1.87
C THR A 67 -5.87 -3.70 -3.01
N CYS A 68 -4.80 -3.15 -3.56
CA CYS A 68 -4.84 -2.20 -4.66
C CYS A 68 -3.75 -2.50 -5.68
N THR A 69 -3.87 -1.92 -6.87
CA THR A 69 -2.84 -1.92 -7.90
C THR A 69 -2.60 -0.48 -8.30
N ASN A 70 -1.36 -0.01 -8.21
CA ASN A 70 -1.00 1.36 -8.54
C ASN A 70 -1.11 1.64 -10.05
N SER A 71 -0.97 2.91 -10.44
CA SER A 71 -1.05 3.34 -11.84
C SER A 71 0.01 2.71 -12.76
N LYS A 72 1.04 2.08 -12.19
CA LYS A 72 2.13 1.37 -12.89
C LYS A 72 1.93 -0.15 -12.93
N GLY A 73 0.78 -0.65 -12.47
CA GLY A 73 0.47 -2.09 -12.46
C GLY A 73 1.09 -2.87 -11.30
N VAL A 74 1.63 -2.20 -10.28
CA VAL A 74 2.25 -2.85 -9.12
C VAL A 74 1.20 -3.06 -8.02
N GLY A 75 1.06 -4.29 -7.56
CA GLY A 75 0.17 -4.64 -6.46
C GLY A 75 0.66 -4.09 -5.12
N GLY A 76 -0.28 -3.65 -4.27
CA GLY A 76 -0.03 -3.09 -2.95
C GLY A 76 -1.17 -3.33 -1.97
N GLN A 77 -1.04 -2.77 -0.77
CA GLN A 77 -2.08 -2.80 0.26
C GLN A 77 -2.59 -1.38 0.52
N CYS A 78 -3.92 -1.23 0.59
CA CYS A 78 -4.52 0.01 1.06
C CYS A 78 -4.31 0.13 2.56
N GLN A 79 -3.50 1.12 2.96
CA GLN A 79 -3.16 1.36 4.35
C GLN A 79 -2.97 2.86 4.60
N PRO A 80 -2.92 3.30 5.87
CA PRO A 80 -2.51 4.66 6.18
C PRO A 80 -1.16 5.01 5.56
N THR A 81 -1.06 6.20 4.96
CA THR A 81 0.20 6.72 4.39
C THR A 81 1.33 6.72 5.42
N SER A 82 1.02 7.00 6.68
CA SER A 82 1.97 6.99 7.79
C SER A 82 2.53 5.60 8.14
N THR A 83 1.81 4.53 7.80
CA THR A 83 2.26 3.15 8.03
C THR A 83 2.95 2.54 6.81
N CYS A 84 2.95 3.24 5.69
CA CYS A 84 3.56 2.76 4.46
C CYS A 84 5.08 2.89 4.50
N SER A 85 5.79 1.76 4.50
CA SER A 85 7.26 1.72 4.37
C SER A 85 7.75 1.80 2.91
N GLY A 86 6.83 1.84 1.95
CA GLY A 86 7.10 1.86 0.51
C GLY A 86 6.70 3.17 -0.16
N SER A 87 6.30 3.08 -1.43
CA SER A 87 5.71 4.20 -2.16
C SER A 87 4.20 4.21 -1.98
N SER A 88 3.64 5.36 -1.59
CA SER A 88 2.19 5.58 -1.58
C SER A 88 1.75 6.18 -2.91
N ASP A 89 0.75 5.56 -3.56
CA ASP A 89 0.09 6.14 -4.74
C ASP A 89 -1.12 6.99 -4.29
N PRO A 90 -1.10 8.32 -4.53
CA PRO A 90 -2.18 9.23 -4.15
C PRO A 90 -3.42 9.12 -5.06
N ALA A 91 -3.41 8.25 -6.06
CA ALA A 91 -4.61 7.96 -6.83
C ALA A 91 -5.71 7.37 -5.91
N ASN A 92 -6.98 7.71 -6.19
CA ASN A 92 -8.18 7.27 -5.45
C ASN A 92 -8.49 5.77 -5.68
N LEU A 93 -7.50 4.91 -5.50
CA LEU A 93 -7.53 3.47 -5.76
C LEU A 93 -8.05 2.67 -4.55
N CYS A 94 -7.93 3.27 -3.37
CA CYS A 94 -8.30 2.68 -2.11
C CYS A 94 -9.64 3.24 -1.60
N PRO A 95 -10.55 2.38 -1.11
CA PRO A 95 -11.66 2.83 -0.30
C PRO A 95 -11.10 3.34 1.04
N GLY A 96 -11.72 4.37 1.62
CA GLY A 96 -11.19 5.04 2.81
C GLY A 96 -11.21 6.56 2.68
N GLY A 97 -10.61 7.22 3.67
CA GLY A 97 -10.31 8.65 3.59
C GLY A 97 -9.03 8.93 2.79
N ASN A 98 -8.72 10.21 2.58
CA ASN A 98 -7.55 10.67 1.82
C ASN A 98 -6.19 10.18 2.38
N ASN A 99 -6.17 9.76 3.65
CA ASN A 99 -5.00 9.20 4.32
C ASN A 99 -4.78 7.71 4.03
N ILE A 100 -5.70 7.05 3.33
CA ILE A 100 -5.59 5.64 2.93
C ILE A 100 -5.17 5.61 1.46
N GLN A 101 -3.92 5.23 1.23
CA GLN A 101 -3.35 5.21 -0.11
C GLN A 101 -2.84 3.82 -0.46
N CYS A 102 -2.64 3.59 -1.76
CA CYS A 102 -2.10 2.33 -2.22
C CYS A 102 -0.61 2.28 -1.89
N CYS A 103 -0.24 1.58 -0.82
CA CYS A 103 1.15 1.40 -0.45
C CYS A 103 1.73 0.22 -1.20
N THR A 104 2.70 0.51 -2.07
CA THR A 104 3.54 -0.47 -2.75
C THR A 104 4.92 -0.41 -2.10
N THR A 105 5.20 -1.32 -1.17
CA THR A 105 6.58 -1.65 -0.81
C THR A 105 7.19 -2.30 -2.05
N GLY A 106 8.33 -1.86 -2.54
CA GLY A 106 8.93 -2.28 -3.82
C GLY A 106 9.20 -3.79 -4.01
N SER A 107 8.66 -4.65 -3.15
CA SER A 107 8.42 -6.05 -3.44
C SER A 107 7.29 -6.17 -4.46
N ALA A 108 7.67 -6.28 -5.73
CA ALA A 108 6.81 -6.92 -6.72
C ALA A 108 6.16 -8.17 -6.07
N PRO A 109 4.87 -8.44 -6.34
CA PRO A 109 4.20 -9.61 -5.78
C PRO A 109 5.05 -10.85 -6.10
N THR A 110 5.32 -11.64 -5.07
CA THR A 110 5.80 -13.01 -5.17
C THR A 110 5.03 -13.71 -6.29
N GLY A 111 5.76 -14.09 -7.34
CA GLY A 111 5.19 -14.51 -8.60
C GLY A 111 4.38 -15.80 -8.53
N GLY A 112 3.32 -15.85 -9.32
CA GLY A 112 3.17 -16.95 -10.28
C GLY A 112 3.44 -16.39 -11.68
N PRO A 113 4.06 -17.15 -12.61
CA PRO A 113 4.31 -16.71 -13.98
C PRO A 113 2.99 -16.67 -14.76
N GLY A 114 2.24 -15.59 -14.61
CA GLY A 114 1.20 -15.23 -15.55
C GLY A 114 1.83 -14.58 -16.79
N PRO A 115 1.27 -14.77 -18.00
CA PRO A 115 1.82 -14.22 -19.22
C PRO A 115 1.67 -12.68 -19.19
N SER A 116 2.72 -11.99 -18.77
CA SER A 116 2.80 -10.54 -18.85
C SER A 116 2.83 -10.14 -20.33
N LYS A 117 1.82 -9.36 -20.72
CA LYS A 117 1.75 -8.57 -21.95
C LYS A 117 3.12 -7.89 -22.18
N PRO A 118 3.71 -7.96 -23.39
CA PRO A 118 5.10 -7.56 -23.61
C PRO A 118 5.25 -6.04 -23.44
N VAL A 119 5.72 -5.62 -22.27
CA VAL A 119 6.29 -4.28 -22.11
C VAL A 119 7.70 -4.36 -22.66
N ASN A 120 8.03 -3.47 -23.59
CA ASN A 120 9.37 -3.26 -24.12
C ASN A 120 10.42 -3.22 -22.97
N THR A 121 11.06 -4.35 -22.64
CA THR A 121 11.87 -4.49 -21.41
C THR A 121 13.32 -4.80 -21.78
N MET A 122 14.25 -3.93 -21.35
CA MET A 122 15.70 -4.16 -21.42
C MET A 122 16.21 -5.15 -20.33
N LEU A 123 15.33 -5.97 -19.75
CA LEU A 123 15.59 -6.87 -18.59
C LEU A 123 16.38 -6.24 -17.42
N THR A 124 16.26 -4.93 -17.20
CA THR A 124 17.03 -4.22 -16.16
C THR A 124 16.58 -4.54 -14.72
N GLY A 125 15.49 -5.30 -14.56
CA GLY A 125 14.98 -5.80 -13.28
C GLY A 125 15.63 -7.11 -12.79
N LEU A 126 16.57 -7.71 -13.53
CA LEU A 126 17.19 -8.99 -13.16
C LEU A 126 17.87 -8.95 -11.78
N ALA A 127 18.56 -7.85 -11.47
CA ALA A 127 19.24 -7.70 -10.19
C ALA A 127 18.28 -7.77 -8.99
N ASP A 128 17.08 -7.20 -9.13
CA ASP A 128 16.06 -7.21 -8.08
C ASP A 128 15.45 -8.61 -7.92
N ILE A 129 15.26 -9.33 -9.03
CA ILE A 129 14.81 -10.74 -9.01
C ILE A 129 15.82 -11.62 -8.27
N LEU A 130 17.11 -11.48 -8.58
CA LEU A 130 18.17 -12.29 -7.96
C LEU A 130 18.31 -11.99 -6.44
N ARG A 131 18.18 -10.72 -6.04
CA ARG A 131 18.13 -10.35 -4.61
C ARG A 131 16.92 -10.93 -3.92
N GLY A 132 15.74 -10.89 -4.57
CA GLY A 132 14.52 -11.51 -4.06
C GLY A 132 14.64 -13.02 -3.86
N ALA A 133 15.49 -13.69 -4.65
CA ALA A 133 15.83 -15.10 -4.50
C ALA A 133 16.89 -15.39 -3.42
N GLY A 134 17.37 -14.37 -2.69
CA GLY A 134 18.37 -14.51 -1.64
C GLY A 134 19.81 -14.64 -2.16
N LEU A 135 20.08 -14.27 -3.42
CA LEU A 135 21.43 -14.32 -3.99
C LEU A 135 22.21 -13.05 -3.66
N ASN A 136 23.52 -13.20 -3.49
CA ASN A 136 24.45 -12.08 -3.40
C ASN A 136 24.68 -11.49 -4.80
N VAL A 137 24.13 -10.30 -5.05
CA VAL A 137 24.18 -9.64 -6.36
C VAL A 137 25.15 -8.47 -6.33
N VAL A 138 26.19 -8.54 -7.16
CA VAL A 138 27.12 -7.44 -7.43
C VAL A 138 26.76 -6.81 -8.77
N GLU A 139 26.59 -5.49 -8.80
CA GLU A 139 26.30 -4.74 -10.02
C GLU A 139 27.52 -3.94 -10.48
N VAL A 140 27.73 -3.88 -11.79
CA VAL A 140 28.78 -3.05 -12.41
C VAL A 140 28.19 -1.72 -12.86
N ALA A 141 28.84 -0.61 -12.55
CA ALA A 141 28.36 0.72 -12.92
C ALA A 141 28.00 0.84 -14.43
N GLY A 142 26.82 1.39 -14.69
CA GLY A 142 26.28 1.60 -16.04
C GLY A 142 25.66 0.37 -16.72
N TRP A 143 25.64 -0.82 -16.11
CA TRP A 143 25.15 -2.04 -16.78
C TRP A 143 23.71 -1.92 -17.33
N ARG A 144 22.83 -1.20 -16.63
CA ARG A 144 21.41 -1.01 -17.04
C ARG A 144 21.24 -0.24 -18.35
N THR A 145 22.24 0.53 -18.76
CA THR A 145 22.20 1.37 -19.97
C THR A 145 23.13 0.85 -21.07
N ARG A 146 23.86 -0.24 -20.84
CA ARG A 146 24.79 -0.84 -21.83
C ARG A 146 24.09 -1.73 -22.85
N GLY A 147 22.92 -2.27 -22.52
CA GLY A 147 22.15 -3.16 -23.39
C GLY A 147 21.54 -2.42 -24.58
N HIS A 148 21.56 -3.06 -25.75
CA HIS A 148 20.89 -2.59 -26.96
C HIS A 148 19.89 -3.67 -27.41
N GLY A 149 18.75 -3.24 -27.94
CA GLY A 149 17.71 -4.17 -28.41
C GLY A 149 16.68 -4.48 -27.34
N VAL A 150 15.51 -3.88 -27.49
CA VAL A 150 14.37 -4.13 -26.61
C VAL A 150 13.86 -5.56 -26.83
N MET A 151 13.76 -6.35 -25.76
CA MET A 151 13.18 -7.68 -25.82
C MET A 151 11.67 -7.62 -25.56
N SER A 152 10.90 -8.35 -26.37
CA SER A 152 9.44 -8.47 -26.18
C SER A 152 9.08 -9.46 -25.08
N SER A 153 9.86 -10.52 -24.91
CA SER A 153 9.66 -11.51 -23.85
C SER A 153 10.92 -12.36 -23.63
N VAL A 154 11.04 -12.93 -22.43
CA VAL A 154 12.05 -13.96 -22.12
C VAL A 154 11.52 -15.32 -22.57
N LYS A 155 12.31 -16.06 -23.35
CA LYS A 155 11.92 -17.39 -23.86
C LYS A 155 12.65 -18.55 -23.19
N GLY A 156 13.80 -18.30 -22.57
CA GLY A 156 14.61 -19.33 -21.94
C GLY A 156 15.83 -18.75 -21.24
N ILE A 157 16.54 -19.61 -20.53
CA ILE A 157 17.78 -19.28 -19.81
C ILE A 157 18.90 -20.11 -20.43
N VAL A 158 20.01 -19.45 -20.75
CA VAL A 158 21.23 -20.11 -21.24
C VAL A 158 22.28 -19.98 -20.14
N VAL A 159 22.74 -21.12 -19.64
CA VAL A 159 23.83 -21.19 -18.67
C VAL A 159 25.12 -21.42 -19.43
N HIS A 160 26.14 -20.61 -19.18
CA HIS A 160 27.48 -20.80 -19.74
C HIS A 160 28.51 -20.72 -18.61
N HIS A 161 29.60 -21.48 -18.74
CA HIS A 161 30.79 -21.28 -17.93
C HIS A 161 31.67 -20.19 -18.56
N THR A 162 32.46 -19.48 -17.75
CA THR A 162 33.32 -18.37 -18.23
C THR A 162 34.60 -18.84 -18.93
N ALA A 163 34.90 -20.15 -18.91
CA ALA A 163 36.12 -20.77 -19.43
C ALA A 163 37.45 -20.19 -18.88
N GLY A 164 37.39 -19.36 -17.84
CA GLY A 164 38.54 -18.82 -17.12
C GLY A 164 38.89 -19.62 -15.85
N PRO A 165 40.02 -19.30 -15.19
CA PRO A 165 40.39 -19.90 -13.92
C PRO A 165 39.37 -19.56 -12.82
N ALA A 166 39.22 -20.43 -11.83
CA ALA A 166 38.27 -20.26 -10.73
C ALA A 166 38.52 -19.00 -9.87
N SER A 167 39.73 -18.43 -9.93
CA SER A 167 40.11 -17.21 -9.20
C SER A 167 39.69 -15.91 -9.87
N GLY A 168 39.27 -15.95 -11.15
CA GLY A 168 39.17 -14.74 -11.98
C GLY A 168 40.52 -14.20 -12.41
#